data_AF-A0A972YWM9-F1
#
_entry.id   AF-A0A972YWM9-F1
#
_cell.length_a   1.000
_cell.length_b   1.000
_cell.length_c   1.000
_cell.angle_alpha   90.00
_cell.angle_beta   90.00
_cell.angle_gamma   90.00
#
_symmetry.space_group_name_H-M   'P 1'
#
loop_
_entity.id
_entity.type
_entity.pdbx_description
1 polymer ?
#
loop_
_entity_poly.entity_id
_entity_poly.type
_entity_poly.pdbx_seq_one_letter_code
_entity_poly.pdbx_strand_id
1 'polypeptide(L)' 'SIGKLCKNSRLRSQLVCGATAAVQHAVKRKAITKKDVWIQGLVERRGKKCAAVALANKTVRTAFAMLTQGTEYKAELLAA' A
#
# COMPACT_ATOMS: atom_id res chain seq x y z
N SER A 1 6.96 10.91 5.46
CA SER A 1 5.97 9.99 6.07
C SER A 1 4.70 10.78 6.27
N ILE A 2 3.53 10.17 6.03
CA ILE A 2 2.21 10.82 6.15
C ILE A 2 2.04 11.54 7.51
N GLY A 3 2.74 11.10 8.57
CA GLY A 3 2.68 11.74 9.88
C GLY A 3 3.74 12.80 10.20
N LYS A 4 4.77 13.01 9.37
CA LYS A 4 5.93 13.87 9.75
C LYS A 4 5.73 15.35 9.41
N LEU A 5 5.08 15.66 8.29
CA LEU A 5 4.97 17.04 7.77
C LEU A 5 3.59 17.66 7.99
N CYS A 6 2.53 16.87 7.84
CA CYS A 6 1.16 17.27 8.13
C CYS A 6 0.58 16.25 9.12
N LYS A 7 0.44 16.62 10.40
CA LYS A 7 -0.16 15.75 11.44
C LYS A 7 -1.67 15.57 11.24
N ASN A 8 -2.13 15.25 10.02
CA ASN A 8 -3.54 15.00 9.75
C ASN A 8 -3.89 13.57 10.18
N SER A 9 -4.34 13.45 11.43
CA SER A 9 -4.71 12.18 12.07
C SER A 9 -5.85 11.47 11.34
N ARG A 10 -6.83 12.23 10.84
CA ARG A 10 -8.00 11.72 10.10
C ARG A 10 -7.59 11.13 8.76
N LEU A 11 -6.80 11.85 7.98
CA LEU A 11 -6.29 11.37 6.69
C LEU A 11 -5.44 10.10 6.86
N ARG A 12 -4.56 10.08 7.87
CA ARG A 12 -3.76 8.88 8.19
C ARG A 12 -4.66 7.69 8.54
N SER A 13 -5.69 7.91 9.36
CA SER A 13 -6.64 6.87 9.75
C SER A 13 -7.36 6.28 8.54
N GLN A 14 -7.88 7.14 7.65
CA GLN A 14 -8.58 6.72 6.43
C GLN A 14 -7.67 5.91 5.49
N LEU A 15 -6.45 6.38 5.27
CA LEU A 15 -5.47 5.67 4.42
C LEU A 15 -5.10 4.30 5.00
N VAL A 16 -4.90 4.20 6.31
CA VAL A 16 -4.59 2.93 6.97
C VAL A 16 -5.80 1.99 6.99
N CYS A 17 -7.02 2.52 7.16
CA CYS A 17 -8.25 1.74 7.09
C CYS A 17 -8.42 1.11 5.69
N GLY A 18 -8.31 1.92 4.63
CA GLY A 18 -8.37 1.43 3.25
C GLY A 18 -7.26 0.43 2.93
N ALA A 19 -6.03 0.71 3.40
CA ALA A 19 -4.92 -0.23 3.24
C ALA A 19 -5.16 -1.55 4.01
N THR A 20 -5.83 -1.52 5.16
CA THR A 20 -6.16 -2.74 5.91
C THR A 20 -7.12 -3.63 5.13
N ALA A 21 -8.16 -3.06 4.53
CA ALA A 21 -9.08 -3.79 3.67
C ALA A 21 -8.35 -4.39 2.45
N ALA A 22 -7.47 -3.62 1.81
CA ALA A 22 -6.67 -4.09 0.69
C ALA A 22 -5.72 -5.23 1.07
N VAL A 23 -5.05 -5.17 2.24
CA VAL A 23 -4.19 -6.24 2.75
C VAL A 23 -5.00 -7.50 3.04
N GLN A 24 -6.18 -7.38 3.67
CA GLN A 24 -7.05 -8.53 3.94
C GLN A 24 -7.47 -9.23 2.65
N HIS A 25 -7.82 -8.46 1.62
CA HIS A 25 -8.16 -8.99 0.31
C HIS A 25 -6.95 -9.63 -0.39
N ALA A 26 -5.79 -8.98 -0.35
CA ALA A 26 -4.54 -9.46 -0.94
C ALA A 26 -4.04 -10.77 -0.33
N VAL A 27 -4.28 -11.00 0.96
CA VAL A 27 -3.93 -12.27 1.64
C VAL A 27 -4.88 -13.41 1.26
N LYS A 28 -6.16 -13.12 0.98
CA LYS A 28 -7.16 -14.13 0.61
C LYS A 28 -7.05 -14.59 -0.85
N ARG A 29 -6.60 -13.72 -1.75
CA ARG A 29 -6.49 -14.02 -3.19
C ARG A 29 -5.11 -14.55 -3.58
N LYS A 30 -5.03 -15.29 -4.68
CA LYS A 30 -3.75 -15.63 -5.32
C LYS A 30 -3.07 -14.35 -5.79
N ALA A 31 -1.76 -14.23 -5.57
CA ALA A 31 -1.01 -13.04 -5.95
C ALA A 31 -0.93 -12.94 -7.48
N ILE A 32 -1.45 -11.84 -8.04
CA ILE A 32 -1.44 -11.56 -9.49
C ILE A 32 -0.41 -10.46 -9.80
N THR A 33 -0.20 -9.53 -8.87
CA THR A 33 0.70 -8.39 -9.05
C THR A 33 1.95 -8.57 -8.19
N LYS A 34 3.10 -8.01 -8.58
CA LYS A 34 4.28 -7.94 -7.71
C LYS A 34 3.98 -7.25 -6.37
N LYS A 35 3.02 -6.31 -6.38
CA LYS A 35 2.51 -5.65 -5.16
C LYS A 35 1.83 -6.64 -4.21
N ASP A 36 1.08 -7.61 -4.74
CA ASP A 36 0.41 -8.62 -3.92
C ASP A 36 1.41 -9.56 -3.25
N VAL A 37 2.42 -10.02 -4.00
CA VAL A 37 3.52 -10.84 -3.46
C VAL A 37 4.25 -10.09 -2.35
N TRP A 38 4.55 -8.80 -2.57
CA TRP A 38 5.17 -7.97 -1.56
C TRP A 38 4.31 -7.80 -0.30
N ILE A 39 2.98 -7.64 -0.45
CA ILE A 39 2.05 -7.56 0.68
C ILE A 39 2.02 -8.88 1.45
N GLN A 40 1.86 -10.02 0.76
CA GLN A 40 1.80 -11.34 1.39
C GLN A 40 3.08 -11.62 2.18
N GLY A 41 4.25 -11.45 1.56
CA GLY A 41 5.53 -11.66 2.26
C GLY A 41 5.75 -10.67 3.42
N LEU A 42 5.20 -9.45 3.34
CA LEU A 42 5.27 -8.51 4.46
C LEU A 42 4.35 -8.91 5.62
N VAL A 43 3.17 -9.43 5.31
CA VAL A 43 2.23 -9.97 6.31
C VAL A 43 2.85 -11.17 7.03
N GLU A 44 3.53 -12.07 6.32
CA GLU A 44 4.24 -13.21 6.92
C GLU A 44 5.34 -12.75 7.89
N ARG A 45 6.13 -11.73 7.52
CA ARG A 45 7.26 -11.26 8.34
C ARG A 45 6.90 -10.36 9.51
N ARG A 46 5.83 -9.56 9.39
CA ARG A 46 5.53 -8.45 10.34
C ARG A 46 4.06 -8.37 10.76
N GLY A 47 3.19 -9.19 10.19
CA GLY A 47 1.76 -9.19 10.47
C GLY A 47 0.94 -8.15 9.70
N LYS A 48 -0.38 -8.31 9.75
CA LYS A 48 -1.36 -7.56 8.94
C LYS A 48 -1.36 -6.05 9.22
N LYS A 49 -1.28 -5.65 10.50
CA LYS A 49 -1.32 -4.23 10.90
C LYS A 49 -0.11 -3.46 10.38
N CYS A 50 1.08 -4.01 10.52
CA CYS A 50 2.31 -3.40 9.99
C CYS A 50 2.30 -3.35 8.47
N ALA A 51 1.81 -4.41 7.80
CA ALA A 51 1.67 -4.42 6.35
C ALA A 51 0.71 -3.34 5.85
N ALA A 52 -0.42 -3.10 6.53
CA ALA A 52 -1.36 -2.05 6.16
C ALA A 52 -0.75 -0.64 6.26
N VAL A 53 0.00 -0.36 7.33
CA VAL A 53 0.70 0.93 7.49
C VAL A 53 1.78 1.11 6.42
N ALA A 54 2.53 0.05 6.10
CA ALA A 54 3.54 0.09 5.04
C ALA A 54 2.90 0.32 3.66
N LEU A 55 1.78 -0.36 3.38
CA LEU A 55 1.02 -0.21 2.15
C LEU A 55 0.51 1.23 1.98
N ALA A 56 -0.09 1.81 3.03
CA ALA A 56 -0.54 3.20 3.02
C ALA A 56 0.59 4.19 2.71
N ASN A 57 1.79 3.97 3.27
CA ASN A 57 2.95 4.82 2.96
C ASN A 57 3.44 4.62 1.52
N LYS A 58 3.39 3.39 1.01
CA LYS A 58 3.80 3.08 -0.38
C LYS A 58 2.85 3.74 -1.37
N THR A 59 1.53 3.65 -1.15
CA THR A 59 0.52 4.27 -2.01
C THR A 59 0.65 5.80 -2.05
N VAL A 60 0.83 6.45 -0.89
CA VAL A 60 1.02 7.91 -0.86
C VAL A 60 2.27 8.34 -1.60
N ARG A 61 3.39 7.62 -1.45
CA ARG A 61 4.62 7.94 -2.21
C ARG A 61 4.45 7.74 -3.71
N THR A 62 3.76 6.67 -4.13
CA THR A 62 3.46 6.43 -5.54
C THR A 62 2.56 7.52 -6.10
N ALA A 63 1.47 7.88 -5.39
CA ALA A 63 0.56 8.94 -5.81
C ALA A 63 1.27 10.29 -5.91
N PHE A 64 2.13 10.63 -4.95
CA PHE A 64 2.95 11.84 -5.00
C PHE A 64 3.86 11.85 -6.23
N ALA A 65 4.62 10.76 -6.47
CA ALA A 65 5.49 10.66 -7.64
C ALA A 65 4.71 10.83 -8.95
N MET A 66 3.56 10.16 -9.08
CA MET A 66 2.67 10.29 -10.23
C MET A 66 2.21 11.73 -10.45
N LEU A 67 1.72 12.39 -9.40
CA LEU A 67 1.26 13.78 -9.48
C LEU A 67 2.41 14.75 -9.85
N THR A 68 3.60 14.55 -9.29
CA THR A 68 4.76 15.42 -9.59
C THR A 68 5.33 15.23 -10.99
N GLN A 69 5.24 14.02 -11.53
CA GLN A 69 5.82 13.67 -12.84
C GLN A 69 4.77 13.66 -13.96
N GLY A 70 3.49 13.85 -13.64
CA GLY A 70 2.39 13.74 -14.61
C GLY A 70 2.24 12.33 -15.20
N THR A 71 2.66 11.29 -14.47
CA THR A 71 2.67 9.90 -14.98
C THR A 71 1.45 9.12 -14.53
N GLU A 72 1.02 8.17 -15.36
CA GLU A 72 -0.08 7.26 -15.04
C GLU A 72 0.37 6.08 -14.19
N TYR A 73 -0.58 5.50 -13.45
CA TYR A 73 -0.33 4.36 -12.59
C TYR A 73 -0.07 3.10 -13.42
N LYS A 74 1.12 2.53 -13.30
CA LYS A 74 1.48 1.24 -13.94
C LYS A 74 1.53 0.14 -12.89
N ALA A 75 0.62 -0.83 -13.00
CA ALA A 75 0.64 -2.04 -12.18
C ALA A 75 1.57 -3.08 -12.81
N GLU A 76 2.64 -3.46 -12.13
CA GLU A 76 3.49 -4.56 -12.57
C GLU A 76 2.85 -5.90 -12.21
N LEU A 77 2.20 -6.50 -13.22
CA LEU A 77 1.71 -7.87 -13.14
C LEU A 77 2.89 -8.84 -12.95
N LEU A 78 2.67 -9.94 -12.24
CA LEU A 78 3.60 -11.07 -12.33
C LEU A 78 3.54 -11.56 -13.78
N ALA A 79 4.71 -11.70 -14.42
CA ALA A 79 4.77 -12.42 -15.68
C ALA A 79 4.21 -13.83 -15.47
N ALA A 80 3.42 -14.30 -16.43
CA ALA A 80 2.83 -15.65 -16.43
C ALA A 80 3.91 -16.73 -16.37
#